data_AF-B2WJU3-F1
#
_entry.id   AF-B2WJU3-F1
#
_cell.length_a   1.000
_cell.length_b   1.000
_cell.length_c   1.000
_cell.angle_alpha   90.00
_cell.angle_beta   90.00
_cell.angle_gamma   90.00
#
_symmetry.space_group_name_H-M   'P 1'
#
loop_
_entity.id
_entity.type
_entity.pdbx_description
1 polymer ?
#
loop_
_entity_poly.entity_id
_entity_poly.type
_entity_poly.pdbx_seq_one_letter_code
_entity_poly.pdbx_strand_id
1 'polypeptide(L)'
;MERPDLLACIEEPVAEPDARQEQQAEPVEAAIWAAMDGLARFSQASIIDRIGVFIRLEAIRTEMHQTRFQPLQPYMDKNAIVKHTRPWQQMLMFFARTQKEHGWKSPKYRFTRRQREAWEVLIEQAKRSIEGDEEDEAEDMDEEREELDEEMMDDIDEAIEVAEEEPV
;
A
#
# COMPACT_ATOMS: atom_id res chain seq x y z
N MET A 1 -1.78 21.27 21.29
CA MET A 1 -2.32 19.90 21.38
C MET A 1 -1.68 19.28 22.59
N GLU A 2 -2.49 18.81 23.54
CA GLU A 2 -1.97 18.10 24.71
C GLU A 2 -1.78 16.62 24.38
N ARG A 3 -1.00 15.91 25.20
CA ARG A 3 -0.76 14.47 25.01
C ARG A 3 -2.05 13.63 24.88
N PRO A 4 -3.11 13.84 25.70
CA PRO A 4 -4.34 13.09 25.56
C PRO A 4 -5.03 13.30 24.20
N ASP A 5 -5.08 14.55 23.72
CA ASP A 5 -5.67 14.88 22.41
C ASP A 5 -4.92 14.19 21.27
N LEU A 6 -3.59 14.14 21.36
CA LEU A 6 -2.75 13.48 20.37
C LEU A 6 -2.99 11.96 20.35
N LEU A 7 -3.11 11.34 21.52
CA LEU A 7 -3.39 9.90 21.63
C LEU A 7 -4.76 9.57 21.02
N ALA A 8 -5.79 10.34 21.34
CA ALA A 8 -7.11 10.19 20.73
C ALA A 8 -7.08 10.34 19.20
N CYS A 9 -6.23 11.22 18.66
CA CYS A 9 -6.10 11.39 17.21
C CYS A 9 -5.47 10.19 16.49
N ILE A 10 -4.66 9.37 17.17
CA ILE A 10 -3.94 8.24 16.55
C ILE A 10 -4.51 6.88 16.95
N GLU A 11 -5.52 6.85 17.81
CA GLU A 11 -6.17 5.61 18.23
C GLU A 11 -6.83 4.88 17.06
N GLU A 12 -6.98 3.57 17.22
CA GLU A 12 -7.68 2.75 16.24
C GLU A 12 -9.14 3.20 16.13
N PRO A 13 -9.67 3.37 14.91
CA PRO A 13 -11.02 3.85 14.70
C PRO A 13 -12.06 2.83 15.12
N VAL A 14 -13.20 3.35 15.58
CA VAL A 14 -14.31 2.52 16.04
C VAL A 14 -15.14 2.09 14.84
N ALA A 15 -14.91 0.87 14.35
CA ALA A 15 -15.66 0.30 13.23
C ALA A 15 -17.14 0.07 13.58
N GLU A 16 -17.38 -0.55 14.74
CA GLU A 16 -18.71 -0.78 15.30
C GLU A 16 -18.75 -0.22 16.73
N PRO A 17 -19.67 0.72 17.03
CA PRO A 17 -19.74 1.32 18.35
C PRO A 17 -20.29 0.30 19.35
N ASP A 18 -19.57 0.09 20.45
CA ASP A 18 -20.07 -0.69 21.57
C ASP A 18 -21.28 0.03 22.19
N ALA A 19 -22.44 -0.62 22.24
CA ALA A 19 -23.67 -0.05 22.81
C ALA A 19 -23.53 0.37 24.29
N ARG A 20 -22.44 -0.03 24.96
CA ARG A 20 -22.11 0.33 26.35
C ARG A 20 -21.20 1.56 26.46
N GLN A 21 -20.68 2.07 25.34
CA GLN A 21 -19.73 3.18 25.30
C GLN A 21 -20.30 4.30 24.41
N GLU A 22 -20.17 5.55 24.84
CA GLU A 22 -20.58 6.72 24.03
C GLU A 22 -19.52 7.02 22.94
N GLN A 23 -19.22 6.03 22.10
CA GLN A 23 -18.30 6.17 20.97
C GLN A 23 -19.06 6.34 19.67
N GLN A 24 -18.62 7.32 18.87
CA GLN A 24 -19.16 7.51 17.53
C GLN A 24 -18.49 6.53 16.58
N ALA A 25 -19.29 5.89 15.71
CA ALA A 25 -18.75 5.04 14.65
C ALA A 25 -17.92 5.88 13.67
N GLU A 26 -16.77 5.37 13.28
CA GLU A 26 -15.85 5.95 12.29
C GLU A 26 -15.63 4.94 11.15
N PRO A 27 -16.67 4.62 10.35
CA PRO A 27 -16.59 3.53 9.37
C PRO A 27 -15.59 3.81 8.24
N VAL A 28 -15.51 5.07 7.78
CA VAL A 28 -14.53 5.49 6.75
C VAL A 28 -13.11 5.38 7.27
N GLU A 29 -12.85 5.85 8.48
CA GLU A 29 -11.55 5.68 9.12
C GLU A 29 -11.19 4.20 9.32
N ALA A 30 -12.16 3.37 9.71
CA ALA A 30 -11.96 1.93 9.85
C ALA A 30 -11.61 1.26 8.50
N ALA A 31 -12.23 1.68 7.41
CA ALA A 31 -11.87 1.23 6.07
C ALA A 31 -10.44 1.66 5.68
N ILE A 32 -10.05 2.92 5.94
CA ILE A 32 -8.67 3.39 5.71
C ILE A 32 -7.66 2.59 6.56
N TRP A 33 -8.00 2.32 7.81
CA TRP A 33 -7.18 1.56 8.74
C TRP A 33 -6.94 0.13 8.24
N ALA A 34 -8.01 -0.55 7.81
CA ALA A 34 -7.96 -1.89 7.24
C ALA A 34 -7.21 -1.90 5.90
N ALA A 35 -7.45 -0.92 5.03
CA ALA A 35 -6.78 -0.79 3.74
C ALA A 35 -5.26 -0.66 3.90
N MET A 36 -4.76 0.07 4.91
CA MET A 36 -3.33 0.16 5.17
C MET A 36 -2.72 -1.18 5.62
N ASP A 37 -3.45 -1.99 6.41
CA ASP A 37 -3.01 -3.35 6.78
C ASP A 37 -3.00 -4.28 5.55
N GLY A 38 -4.06 -4.22 4.74
CA GLY A 38 -4.17 -4.93 3.47
C GLY A 38 -3.02 -4.59 2.52
N LEU A 39 -2.73 -3.30 2.32
CA LEU A 39 -1.64 -2.80 1.48
C LEU A 39 -0.28 -3.34 1.95
N ALA A 40 -0.01 -3.30 3.26
CA ALA A 40 1.22 -3.84 3.80
C ALA A 40 1.35 -5.34 3.46
N ARG A 41 0.33 -6.15 3.78
CA ARG A 41 0.33 -7.60 3.52
C ARG A 41 0.46 -7.91 2.04
N PHE A 42 -0.32 -7.23 1.22
CA PHE A 42 -0.30 -7.37 -0.23
C PHE A 42 1.07 -7.06 -0.79
N SER A 43 1.68 -5.94 -0.41
CA SER A 43 3.03 -5.56 -0.89
C SER A 43 4.09 -6.62 -0.59
N GLN A 44 4.07 -7.24 0.60
CA GLN A 44 5.03 -8.28 0.98
C GLN A 44 4.76 -9.61 0.27
N ALA A 45 3.48 -9.99 0.11
CA ALA A 45 3.11 -11.20 -0.62
C ALA A 45 3.48 -11.09 -2.09
N SER A 46 3.15 -9.97 -2.75
CA SER A 46 3.41 -9.74 -4.17
C SER A 46 4.89 -9.83 -4.53
N ILE A 47 5.81 -9.43 -3.64
CA ILE A 47 7.26 -9.58 -3.87
C ILE A 47 7.63 -11.04 -4.15
N ILE A 48 7.09 -12.01 -3.40
CA ILE A 48 7.39 -13.42 -3.66
C ILE A 48 6.52 -13.98 -4.78
N ASP A 49 5.22 -13.73 -4.69
CA ASP A 49 4.21 -14.52 -5.39
C ASP A 49 3.91 -14.00 -6.79
N ARG A 50 4.16 -12.71 -7.05
CA ARG A 50 3.80 -12.06 -8.33
C ARG A 50 5.01 -11.52 -9.11
N ILE A 51 6.08 -11.12 -8.42
CA ILE A 51 7.25 -10.52 -9.06
C ILE A 51 8.28 -11.60 -9.45
N GLY A 52 8.62 -11.65 -10.74
CA GLY A 52 9.65 -12.52 -11.29
C GLY A 52 11.01 -12.39 -10.58
N VAL A 53 11.78 -13.47 -10.56
CA VAL A 53 13.08 -13.52 -9.87
C VAL A 53 14.07 -12.51 -10.45
N PHE A 54 14.05 -12.27 -11.77
CA PHE A 54 14.95 -11.31 -12.43
C PHE A 54 14.68 -9.86 -12.00
N ILE A 55 13.42 -9.44 -11.97
CA ILE A 55 13.02 -8.11 -11.46
C ILE A 55 13.48 -7.94 -10.01
N ARG A 56 13.34 -8.98 -9.19
CA ARG A 56 13.81 -8.95 -7.80
C ARG A 56 15.32 -8.93 -7.63
N LEU A 57 16.08 -9.52 -8.55
CA LEU A 57 17.54 -9.41 -8.57
C LEU A 57 17.96 -8.01 -8.99
N GLU A 58 17.25 -7.42 -9.95
CA GLU A 58 17.49 -6.08 -10.44
C GLU A 58 17.15 -5.02 -9.39
N ALA A 59 16.05 -5.17 -8.65
CA ALA A 59 15.61 -4.24 -7.62
C ALA A 59 16.62 -4.02 -6.47
N ILE A 60 17.53 -4.98 -6.24
CA ILE A 60 18.60 -4.88 -5.22
C ILE A 60 19.97 -4.56 -5.82
N ARG A 61 20.04 -4.38 -7.14
CA ARG A 61 21.27 -3.99 -7.84
C ARG A 61 21.47 -2.50 -7.62
N THR A 62 22.57 -2.13 -6.96
CA THR A 62 22.91 -0.72 -6.71
C THR A 62 23.85 -0.16 -7.77
N GLU A 63 24.50 -1.02 -8.56
CA GLU A 63 25.47 -0.67 -9.59
C GLU A 63 25.32 -1.60 -10.81
N MET A 64 25.48 -1.07 -12.01
CA MET A 64 25.24 -1.80 -13.28
C MET A 64 26.04 -3.12 -13.39
N HIS A 65 27.25 -3.18 -12.85
CA HIS A 65 28.14 -4.35 -12.94
C HIS A 65 28.10 -5.27 -11.71
N GLN A 66 27.21 -5.00 -10.74
CA GLN A 66 27.07 -5.83 -9.57
C GLN A 66 26.28 -7.09 -9.89
N THR A 67 26.90 -8.26 -9.75
CA THR A 67 26.21 -9.54 -9.81
C THR A 67 25.59 -9.87 -8.45
N ARG A 68 24.27 -10.01 -8.41
CA ARG A 68 23.51 -10.47 -7.24
C ARG A 68 23.06 -11.92 -7.46
N PHE A 69 23.11 -12.73 -6.41
CA PHE A 69 22.73 -14.15 -6.46
C PHE A 69 21.53 -14.49 -5.58
N GLN A 70 21.01 -13.52 -4.84
CA GLN A 70 19.85 -13.68 -3.96
C GLN A 70 18.83 -12.62 -4.35
N PRO A 71 17.64 -12.99 -4.82
CA PRO A 71 16.60 -12.01 -5.17
C PRO A 71 16.11 -11.28 -3.92
N LEU A 72 15.55 -10.08 -4.11
CA LEU A 72 14.81 -9.37 -3.07
C LEU A 72 13.84 -10.34 -2.37
N GLN A 73 14.03 -10.51 -1.07
CA GLN A 73 13.10 -11.23 -0.20
C GLN A 73 12.11 -10.23 0.40
N PRO A 74 10.93 -10.69 0.84
CA PRO A 74 10.09 -9.88 1.72
C PRO A 74 10.91 -9.39 2.89
N TYR A 75 10.69 -8.14 3.20
CA TYR A 75 11.41 -7.45 4.24
C TYR A 75 11.01 -7.95 5.65
N MET A 76 9.82 -8.54 5.79
CA MET A 76 9.26 -8.94 7.08
C MET A 76 8.54 -10.29 7.03
N ASP A 77 8.48 -10.95 8.19
CA ASP A 77 7.60 -12.10 8.35
C ASP A 77 6.12 -11.66 8.38
N LYS A 78 5.24 -12.57 7.95
CA LYS A 78 3.80 -12.32 7.80
C LYS A 78 3.12 -11.88 9.11
N ASN A 79 3.70 -12.21 10.27
CA ASN A 79 3.11 -11.89 11.58
C ASN A 79 3.65 -10.57 12.13
N ALA A 80 4.90 -10.21 11.86
CA ALA A 80 5.48 -8.95 12.27
C ALA A 80 4.95 -7.76 11.45
N ILE A 81 4.44 -8.00 10.24
CA ILE A 81 4.03 -6.92 9.34
C ILE A 81 3.05 -5.93 10.00
N VAL A 82 2.09 -6.43 10.78
CA VAL A 82 1.07 -5.62 11.48
C VAL A 82 1.73 -4.60 12.41
N LYS A 83 2.79 -5.00 13.11
CA LYS A 83 3.54 -4.12 14.03
C LYS A 83 4.15 -2.94 13.29
N HIS A 84 4.54 -3.15 12.03
CA HIS A 84 5.16 -2.13 11.18
C HIS A 84 4.14 -1.32 10.38
N THR A 85 2.92 -1.83 10.20
CA THR A 85 1.79 -1.06 9.66
C THR A 85 1.28 -0.03 10.68
N ARG A 86 1.34 -0.34 11.98
CA ARG A 86 0.74 0.49 13.05
C ARG A 86 1.11 1.98 12.98
N PRO A 87 2.39 2.39 12.81
CA PRO A 87 2.73 3.81 12.70
C PRO A 87 2.08 4.51 11.50
N TRP A 88 1.91 3.82 10.37
CA TRP A 88 1.25 4.37 9.19
C TRP A 88 -0.24 4.53 9.40
N GLN A 89 -0.89 3.52 9.99
CA GLN A 89 -2.29 3.62 10.41
C GLN A 89 -2.51 4.80 11.35
N GLN A 90 -1.67 4.96 12.38
CA GLN A 90 -1.71 6.08 13.31
C GLN A 90 -1.56 7.44 12.60
N MET A 91 -0.66 7.52 11.63
CA MET A 91 -0.46 8.75 10.83
C MET A 91 -1.71 9.10 10.00
N LEU A 92 -2.35 8.10 9.39
CA LEU A 92 -3.57 8.30 8.61
C LEU A 92 -4.74 8.71 9.51
N MET A 93 -4.88 8.12 10.70
CA MET A 93 -5.90 8.51 11.69
C MET A 93 -5.70 9.94 12.16
N PHE A 94 -4.45 10.32 12.41
CA PHE A 94 -4.11 11.69 12.77
C PHE A 94 -4.65 12.66 11.72
N PHE A 95 -4.40 12.40 10.44
CA PHE A 95 -4.93 13.24 9.36
C PHE A 95 -6.45 13.19 9.27
N ALA A 96 -7.06 12.00 9.30
CA ALA A 96 -8.52 11.88 9.19
C ALA A 96 -9.25 12.68 10.27
N ARG A 97 -8.81 12.59 11.52
CA ARG A 97 -9.45 13.26 12.66
C ARG A 97 -9.12 14.75 12.75
N THR A 98 -7.96 15.19 12.27
CA THR A 98 -7.57 16.62 12.30
C THR A 98 -7.96 17.42 11.05
N GLN A 99 -8.38 16.75 9.97
CA GLN A 99 -9.03 17.41 8.83
C GLN A 99 -10.53 17.69 9.05
N LYS A 100 -11.16 16.98 9.99
CA LYS A 100 -12.56 17.21 10.40
C LYS A 100 -12.66 18.36 11.39
N GLU A 101 -13.85 18.97 11.48
CA GLU A 101 -14.13 19.94 12.53
C GLU A 101 -14.09 19.23 13.91
N HIS A 102 -13.33 19.79 14.84
CA HIS A 102 -13.12 19.20 16.16
C HIS A 102 -12.99 20.29 17.24
N GLY A 103 -13.39 19.97 18.48
CA GLY A 103 -13.38 20.93 19.59
C GLY A 103 -12.02 21.15 20.29
N TRP A 104 -11.02 20.31 20.02
CA TRP A 104 -9.71 20.35 20.70
C TRP A 104 -8.67 21.20 19.96
N LYS A 105 -7.55 21.48 20.65
CA LYS A 105 -6.41 22.22 20.07
C LYS A 105 -5.59 21.32 19.14
N SER A 106 -5.79 21.41 17.83
CA SER A 106 -4.95 20.70 16.84
C SER A 106 -3.77 21.52 16.31
N PRO A 107 -2.73 20.87 15.76
CA PRO A 107 -1.65 21.54 15.06
C PRO A 107 -2.17 22.32 13.85
N LYS A 108 -1.61 23.51 13.63
CA LYS A 108 -1.93 24.32 12.45
C LYS A 108 -1.12 23.79 11.27
N TYR A 109 -1.75 22.98 10.44
CA TYR A 109 -1.20 22.58 9.15
C TYR A 109 -2.30 22.58 8.10
N ARG A 110 -1.91 22.58 6.82
CA ARG A 110 -2.84 22.46 5.69
C ARG A 110 -2.21 21.55 4.65
N PHE A 111 -3.04 20.73 4.04
CA PHE A 111 -2.63 20.02 2.84
C PHE A 111 -2.37 21.00 1.71
N THR A 112 -1.29 20.74 0.98
CA THR A 112 -1.09 21.27 -0.38
C THR A 112 -2.24 20.82 -1.28
N ARG A 113 -2.40 21.46 -2.44
CA ARG A 113 -3.45 21.07 -3.40
C ARG A 113 -3.39 19.58 -3.76
N ARG A 114 -2.19 19.09 -4.11
CA ARG A 114 -1.96 17.67 -4.45
C ARG A 114 -2.28 16.72 -3.31
N GLN A 115 -1.89 17.07 -2.08
CA GLN A 115 -2.19 16.25 -0.91
C GLN A 115 -3.70 16.20 -0.61
N ARG A 116 -4.41 17.32 -0.83
CA ARG A 116 -5.86 17.38 -0.67
C ARG A 116 -6.56 16.52 -1.71
N GLU A 117 -6.19 16.67 -2.99
CA GLU A 117 -6.72 15.85 -4.09
C GLU A 117 -6.52 14.36 -3.78
N ALA A 118 -5.30 13.94 -3.42
CA ALA A 118 -5.02 12.55 -3.06
C ALA A 118 -5.81 12.07 -1.82
N TRP A 119 -5.98 12.95 -0.82
CA TRP A 119 -6.76 12.64 0.37
C TRP A 119 -8.25 12.46 0.08
N GLU A 120 -8.81 13.29 -0.80
CA GLU A 120 -10.20 13.19 -1.23
C GLU A 120 -10.43 11.88 -2.00
N VAL A 121 -9.54 11.50 -2.91
CA VAL A 121 -9.61 10.18 -3.59
C VAL A 121 -9.56 9.03 -2.59
N LEU A 122 -8.65 9.06 -1.61
CA LEU A 122 -8.57 8.03 -0.59
C LEU A 122 -9.88 7.89 0.21
N ILE A 123 -10.48 9.02 0.58
CA ILE A 123 -11.75 9.04 1.33
C ILE A 123 -12.90 8.49 0.48
N GLU A 124 -12.99 8.86 -0.80
CA GLU A 124 -14.02 8.33 -1.70
C GLU A 124 -13.88 6.82 -1.91
N GLN A 125 -12.65 6.31 -2.10
CA GLN A 125 -12.43 4.86 -2.22
C GLN A 125 -12.77 4.12 -0.92
N ALA A 126 -12.43 4.69 0.24
CA ALA A 126 -12.80 4.12 1.52
C ALA A 126 -14.32 4.13 1.76
N LYS A 127 -15.08 5.07 1.20
CA LYS A 127 -16.55 5.04 1.25
C LYS A 127 -17.13 3.95 0.36
N ARG A 128 -16.64 3.84 -0.88
CA ARG A 128 -17.08 2.81 -1.83
C ARG A 128 -16.91 1.40 -1.27
N SER A 129 -15.76 1.14 -0.62
CA SER A 129 -15.51 -0.18 -0.02
C SER A 129 -16.45 -0.52 1.16
N ILE A 130 -17.07 0.48 1.80
CA ILE A 130 -18.09 0.28 2.83
C ILE A 130 -19.47 0.06 2.20
N GLU A 131 -19.76 0.78 1.11
CA GLU A 131 -21.03 0.72 0.40
C GLU A 131 -21.21 -0.58 -0.40
N GLY A 132 -20.13 -1.35 -0.61
CA GLY A 132 -20.17 -2.69 -1.20
C GLY A 132 -20.12 -2.70 -2.73
N ASP A 133 -19.69 -1.60 -3.35
CA ASP A 133 -19.36 -1.57 -4.78
C ASP A 133 -18.01 -2.27 -5.01
N GLU A 134 -18.01 -3.60 -4.90
CA GLU A 134 -16.96 -4.46 -5.45
C GLU A 134 -17.17 -4.56 -6.98
N GLU A 135 -16.89 -3.49 -7.73
CA GLU A 135 -16.70 -3.62 -9.18
C GLU A 135 -15.28 -4.17 -9.44
N ASP A 136 -15.20 -5.49 -9.62
CA ASP A 136 -14.37 -6.25 -10.58
C ASP A 136 -12.99 -5.68 -11.05
N GLU A 137 -12.15 -5.12 -10.18
CA GLU A 137 -10.75 -4.75 -10.55
C GLU A 137 -9.78 -5.96 -10.57
N ALA A 138 -10.25 -7.18 -10.33
CA ALA A 138 -9.39 -8.37 -10.30
C ALA A 138 -9.07 -8.94 -11.70
N GLU A 139 -9.87 -8.63 -12.73
CA GLU A 139 -9.70 -9.20 -14.07
C GLU A 139 -8.67 -8.42 -14.92
N ASP A 140 -8.52 -7.10 -14.75
CA ASP A 140 -7.61 -6.29 -15.57
C ASP A 140 -6.11 -6.52 -15.28
N MET A 141 -5.75 -7.00 -14.07
CA MET A 141 -4.33 -7.24 -13.74
C MET A 141 -3.76 -8.57 -14.25
N ASP A 142 -4.62 -9.53 -14.62
CA ASP A 142 -4.14 -10.79 -15.19
C ASP A 142 -3.85 -10.64 -16.70
N GLU A 143 -4.59 -9.78 -17.43
CA GLU A 143 -4.34 -9.52 -18.85
C GLU A 143 -3.06 -8.69 -19.09
N GLU A 144 -2.83 -7.60 -18.35
CA GLU A 144 -1.55 -6.84 -18.44
C GLU A 144 -0.32 -7.70 -18.08
N ARG A 145 -0.53 -8.75 -17.26
CA ARG A 145 0.54 -9.66 -16.83
C ARG A 145 0.95 -10.65 -17.92
N GLU A 146 0.01 -11.12 -18.73
CA GLU A 146 0.33 -11.98 -19.88
C GLU A 146 1.11 -11.20 -20.94
N GLU A 147 0.72 -9.95 -21.24
CA GLU A 147 1.42 -9.13 -22.23
C GLU A 147 2.87 -8.80 -21.83
N LEU A 148 3.13 -8.49 -20.55
CA LEU A 148 4.48 -8.20 -20.05
C LEU A 148 5.40 -9.43 -20.01
N ASP A 149 4.85 -10.61 -19.70
CA ASP A 149 5.62 -11.86 -19.70
C ASP A 149 5.96 -12.29 -21.15
N GLU A 150 5.09 -12.01 -22.13
CA GLU A 150 5.35 -12.23 -23.57
C GLU A 150 6.43 -11.28 -24.14
N GLU A 151 6.32 -9.96 -23.91
CA GLU A 151 7.34 -9.00 -24.40
C GLU A 151 8.74 -9.30 -23.86
N MET A 152 8.87 -9.69 -22.58
CA MET A 152 10.17 -10.06 -22.02
C MET A 152 10.71 -11.38 -22.57
N MET A 153 9.84 -12.32 -23.00
CA MET A 153 10.28 -13.57 -23.62
C MET A 153 10.83 -13.31 -25.02
N ASP A 154 10.16 -12.45 -25.80
CA ASP A 154 10.62 -12.02 -27.11
C ASP A 154 11.97 -11.29 -27.04
N ASP A 155 12.17 -10.39 -26.07
CA ASP A 155 13.45 -9.69 -25.86
C ASP A 155 14.60 -10.67 -25.50
N ILE A 156 14.29 -11.75 -24.78
CA ILE A 156 15.28 -12.78 -24.41
C ILE A 156 15.60 -13.67 -25.61
N ASP A 157 14.60 -14.07 -26.39
CA ASP A 157 14.79 -14.90 -27.58
C ASP A 157 15.57 -14.14 -28.66
N GLU A 158 15.29 -12.84 -28.87
CA GLU A 158 16.07 -11.99 -29.79
C GLU A 158 17.53 -11.85 -29.33
N ALA A 159 17.77 -11.71 -28.01
CA ALA A 159 19.12 -11.64 -27.46
C ALA A 159 19.90 -12.96 -27.58
N ILE A 160 19.20 -14.11 -27.57
CA ILE A 160 19.80 -15.44 -27.76
C ILE A 160 20.13 -15.67 -29.24
N GLU A 161 19.24 -15.33 -30.17
CA GLU A 161 19.51 -15.46 -31.61
C GLU A 161 20.72 -14.62 -32.05
N VAL A 162 20.84 -13.38 -31.54
CA VAL A 162 22.00 -12.51 -31.84
C VAL A 162 23.31 -13.09 -31.28
N ALA A 163 23.26 -13.84 -30.18
CA ALA A 163 24.45 -14.47 -29.60
C ALA A 163 24.85 -15.77 -30.31
N GLU A 164 23.92 -16.44 -30.99
CA GLU A 164 24.19 -17.67 -31.76
C GLU A 164 24.68 -17.37 -33.20
N GLU A 165 24.49 -16.15 -33.72
CA GLU A 165 24.94 -15.73 -35.05
C GLU A 165 26.39 -15.19 -35.13
N GLU A 166 27.12 -15.04 -34.03
CA GLU A 166 28.56 -14.72 -34.07
C GLU A 166 29.43 -16.00 -34.13
N PRO A 167 30.03 -16.36 -35.28
CA PRO A 167 31.03 -17.41 -35.32
C PRO A 167 32.37 -16.89 -34.77
N VAL A 168 33.04 -17.71 -33.95
CA VAL A 168 34.44 -17.56 -33.50
C VAL A 168 35.40 -17.52 -34.69
#